data_AF-A0A1H4K193-F1
#
_entry.id   AF-A0A1H4K193-F1
#
_cell.length_a   1.000
_cell.length_b   1.000
_cell.length_c   1.000
_cell.angle_alpha   90.00
_cell.angle_beta   90.00
_cell.angle_gamma   90.00
#
_symmetry.space_group_name_H-M   'P 1'
#
loop_
_entity.id
_entity.type
_entity.pdbx_description
1 polymer ?
#
loop_
_entity_poly.entity_id
_entity_poly.type
_entity_poly.pdbx_seq_one_letter_code
_entity_poly.pdbx_strand_id
1 'polypeptide(L)'
;MPEQFSRPVRRPTSAFDNIVGSHDPAEESRIAHATASALLTRVRADQSGVSADRLVAFTDEHGIDEIAELWSKSPSRTLPGALWRLYLLQLAIHGDPHTAALLYERGRVELPSVDAAIAGAPVPANPDELVALIDAILRGAFRGDFAVALDRAAAFCRVQASGATHTADDYEPTEPSRATELTTRALRLSSYAQDLSASAVLWRMDALS
;
A
#
# COMPACT_ATOMS: atom_id res chain seq x y z
N MET A 1 29.57 -41.50 4.05
CA MET A 1 28.22 -42.07 4.15
C MET A 1 27.25 -41.00 3.67
N PRO A 2 26.58 -41.12 2.52
CA PRO A 2 25.63 -40.11 2.09
C PRO A 2 24.28 -40.30 2.82
N GLU A 3 23.69 -39.21 3.28
CA GLU A 3 22.40 -39.20 3.99
C GLU A 3 21.25 -39.64 3.09
N GLN A 4 20.37 -40.48 3.64
CA GLN A 4 19.15 -40.95 2.98
C GLN A 4 18.14 -39.80 2.88
N PHE A 5 17.83 -39.37 1.66
CA PHE A 5 16.70 -38.48 1.41
C PHE A 5 15.38 -39.21 1.71
N SER A 6 14.61 -38.68 2.65
CA SER A 6 13.28 -39.18 2.99
C SER A 6 12.29 -38.88 1.85
N ARG A 7 11.61 -39.91 1.34
CA ARG A 7 10.59 -39.75 0.28
C ARG A 7 9.31 -39.13 0.87
N PRO A 8 8.63 -38.23 0.14
CA PRO A 8 7.36 -37.65 0.59
C PRO A 8 6.30 -38.73 0.79
N VAL A 9 5.75 -38.81 2.00
CA VAL A 9 4.65 -39.73 2.32
C VAL A 9 3.34 -39.08 1.87
N ARG A 10 2.61 -39.77 0.98
CA ARG A 10 1.28 -39.35 0.53
C ARG A 10 0.30 -39.54 1.69
N ARG A 11 -0.13 -38.44 2.33
CA ARG A 11 -1.17 -38.51 3.37
C ARG A 11 -2.56 -38.63 2.74
N PRO A 12 -3.46 -39.45 3.32
CA PRO A 12 -4.84 -39.58 2.86
C PRO A 12 -5.63 -38.28 3.08
N THR A 13 -6.55 -37.98 2.16
CA THR A 13 -7.34 -36.74 2.13
C THR A 13 -8.13 -36.50 3.42
N SER A 14 -8.56 -37.57 4.11
CA SER A 14 -9.27 -37.49 5.39
C SER A 14 -8.43 -36.93 6.57
N ALA A 15 -7.11 -36.81 6.41
CA ALA A 15 -6.26 -36.13 7.38
C ALA A 15 -6.34 -34.59 7.27
N PHE A 16 -6.92 -34.07 6.19
CA PHE A 16 -7.15 -32.63 5.97
C PHE A 16 -8.55 -32.18 6.43
N ASP A 17 -9.51 -33.10 6.57
CA ASP A 17 -10.88 -32.80 7.01
C ASP A 17 -10.97 -32.31 8.47
N ASN A 18 -9.88 -32.42 9.24
CA ASN A 18 -9.79 -31.98 10.64
C ASN A 18 -9.13 -30.59 10.83
N ILE A 19 -8.91 -29.82 9.76
CA ILE A 19 -8.57 -28.38 9.88
C ILE A 19 -9.89 -27.59 9.88
N VAL A 20 -10.79 -27.91 10.81
CA VAL A 20 -11.98 -27.10 11.08
C VAL A 20 -11.59 -26.10 12.16
N GLY A 21 -11.22 -24.88 11.73
CA GLY A 21 -10.81 -23.82 12.65
C GLY A 21 -10.35 -22.49 12.03
N SER A 22 -10.19 -22.38 10.71
CA SER A 22 -10.07 -21.09 10.03
C SER A 22 -11.07 -21.07 8.88
N HIS A 23 -11.64 -19.91 8.57
CA HIS A 23 -12.42 -19.74 7.34
C HIS A 23 -11.59 -20.25 6.15
N ASP A 24 -12.25 -20.89 5.18
CA ASP A 24 -11.58 -21.41 3.98
C ASP A 24 -10.77 -20.27 3.33
N PRO A 25 -9.43 -20.38 3.19
CA PRO A 25 -8.61 -19.32 2.60
C PRO A 25 -9.07 -18.93 1.18
N ALA A 26 -9.65 -19.86 0.43
CA ALA A 26 -10.22 -19.58 -0.88
C ALA A 26 -11.52 -18.77 -0.78
N GLU A 27 -12.32 -18.97 0.27
CA GLU A 27 -13.49 -18.15 0.57
C GLU A 27 -13.09 -16.75 1.04
N GLU A 28 -12.15 -16.63 1.98
CA GLU A 28 -11.62 -15.32 2.42
C GLU A 28 -11.09 -14.51 1.23
N SER A 29 -10.30 -15.14 0.37
CA SER A 29 -9.79 -14.51 -0.85
C SER A 29 -10.93 -14.07 -1.79
N ARG A 30 -11.94 -14.93 -2.03
CA ARG A 30 -13.10 -14.58 -2.87
C ARG A 30 -13.88 -13.39 -2.32
N ILE A 31 -14.13 -13.36 -1.00
CA ILE A 31 -14.82 -12.23 -0.36
C ILE A 31 -13.97 -10.97 -0.47
N ALA A 32 -12.65 -11.05 -0.31
CA ALA A 32 -11.74 -9.90 -0.46
C ALA A 32 -11.83 -9.28 -1.87
N HIS A 33 -11.80 -10.12 -2.90
CA HIS A 33 -11.90 -9.68 -4.30
C HIS A 33 -13.29 -9.13 -4.62
N ALA A 34 -14.36 -9.80 -4.15
CA ALA A 34 -15.73 -9.36 -4.36
C ALA A 34 -16.00 -8.00 -3.69
N THR A 35 -15.55 -7.81 -2.45
CA THR A 35 -15.71 -6.55 -1.70
C THR A 35 -14.89 -5.42 -2.31
N ALA A 36 -13.64 -5.67 -2.70
CA ALA A 36 -12.80 -4.70 -3.41
C ALA A 36 -13.46 -4.23 -4.71
N SER A 37 -13.88 -5.19 -5.55
CA SER A 37 -14.53 -4.91 -6.83
C SER A 37 -15.86 -4.17 -6.66
N ALA A 38 -16.68 -4.59 -5.69
CA ALA A 38 -17.97 -3.97 -5.39
C ALA A 38 -17.79 -2.53 -4.88
N LEU A 39 -16.81 -2.28 -4.02
CA LEU A 39 -16.51 -0.93 -3.54
C LEU A 39 -16.09 -0.03 -4.70
N LEU A 40 -15.13 -0.49 -5.51
CA LEU A 40 -14.60 0.28 -6.64
C LEU A 40 -15.71 0.59 -7.66
N THR A 41 -16.57 -0.37 -7.95
CA THR A 41 -17.74 -0.19 -8.83
C THR A 41 -18.75 0.79 -8.25
N ARG A 42 -19.12 0.63 -6.96
CA ARG A 42 -20.10 1.49 -6.29
C ARG A 42 -19.65 2.94 -6.23
N VAL A 43 -18.37 3.18 -5.89
CA VAL A 43 -17.84 4.54 -5.80
C VAL A 43 -17.73 5.18 -7.19
N ARG A 44 -17.38 4.42 -8.23
CA ARG A 44 -17.39 4.92 -9.62
C ARG A 44 -18.79 5.24 -10.14
N ALA A 45 -19.80 4.49 -9.71
CA ALA A 45 -21.20 4.75 -10.08
C ALA A 45 -21.78 6.00 -9.39
N ASP A 46 -21.19 6.44 -8.27
CA ASP A 46 -21.61 7.64 -7.56
C ASP A 46 -21.05 8.92 -8.23
N GLN A 47 -21.86 9.48 -9.13
CA GLN A 47 -21.53 10.72 -9.86
C GLN A 47 -21.42 11.95 -8.94
N SER A 48 -22.03 11.92 -7.74
CA SER A 48 -21.93 13.02 -6.78
C SER A 48 -20.58 13.07 -6.08
N GLY A 49 -19.86 11.94 -6.09
CA GLY A 49 -18.59 11.76 -5.41
C GLY A 49 -18.70 11.53 -3.91
N VAL A 50 -19.84 11.81 -3.26
CA VAL A 50 -19.99 11.78 -1.80
C VAL A 50 -19.47 10.48 -1.17
N SER A 51 -19.63 9.34 -1.83
CA SER A 51 -19.12 8.04 -1.37
C SER A 51 -17.60 7.95 -1.32
N ALA A 52 -16.88 8.54 -2.29
CA ALA A 52 -15.43 8.57 -2.28
C ALA A 52 -14.90 9.51 -1.18
N ASP A 53 -15.53 10.68 -1.00
CA ASP A 53 -15.13 11.63 0.04
C ASP A 53 -15.43 11.06 1.43
N ARG A 54 -16.55 10.36 1.59
CA ARG A 54 -16.82 9.60 2.82
C ARG A 54 -15.80 8.51 3.03
N LEU A 55 -15.40 7.74 2.01
CA LEU A 55 -14.39 6.71 2.20
C LEU A 55 -13.03 7.29 2.62
N VAL A 56 -12.63 8.40 1.99
CA VAL A 56 -11.40 9.14 2.29
C VAL A 56 -11.44 9.82 3.66
N ALA A 57 -12.62 10.21 4.17
CA ALA A 57 -12.77 10.80 5.50
C ALA A 57 -13.06 9.75 6.60
N PHE A 58 -13.70 8.65 6.25
CA PHE A 58 -14.04 7.55 7.16
C PHE A 58 -12.79 6.83 7.67
N THR A 59 -11.68 6.93 6.92
CA THR A 59 -10.35 6.51 7.36
C THR A 59 -9.88 7.23 8.62
N ASP A 60 -10.38 8.46 8.86
CA ASP A 60 -9.90 9.30 9.97
C ASP A 60 -10.66 9.03 11.27
N GLU A 61 -11.92 8.58 11.20
CA GLU A 61 -12.80 8.50 12.39
C GLU A 61 -13.14 7.08 12.87
N HIS A 62 -13.26 6.07 11.99
CA HIS A 62 -13.83 4.77 12.40
C HIS A 62 -13.16 3.54 11.78
N GLY A 63 -12.21 3.70 10.86
CA GLY A 63 -11.44 2.60 10.27
C GLY A 63 -12.29 1.67 9.42
N ILE A 64 -11.78 1.26 8.25
CA ILE A 64 -12.45 0.30 7.37
C ILE A 64 -12.33 -1.12 7.95
N ASP A 65 -12.37 -1.29 9.28
CA ASP A 65 -11.65 -2.32 10.02
C ASP A 65 -11.95 -3.76 9.58
N GLU A 66 -13.22 -4.08 9.31
CA GLU A 66 -13.60 -5.43 8.87
C GLU A 66 -13.14 -5.74 7.43
N ILE A 67 -13.23 -4.77 6.52
CA ILE A 67 -12.77 -4.92 5.12
C ILE A 67 -11.24 -4.81 5.04
N ALA A 68 -10.66 -3.97 5.88
CA ALA A 68 -9.24 -3.79 6.08
C ALA A 68 -8.58 -5.09 6.54
N GLU A 69 -9.15 -5.77 7.54
CA GLU A 69 -8.68 -7.09 7.98
C GLU A 69 -8.69 -8.09 6.83
N LEU A 70 -9.78 -8.13 6.07
CA LEU A 70 -9.95 -9.03 4.93
C LEU A 70 -8.92 -8.76 3.80
N TRP A 71 -8.70 -7.49 3.45
CA TRP A 71 -7.73 -7.13 2.42
C TRP A 71 -6.28 -7.23 2.89
N SER A 72 -6.02 -7.10 4.19
CA SER A 72 -4.66 -7.19 4.74
C SER A 72 -3.99 -8.54 4.47
N LYS A 73 -4.79 -9.60 4.31
CA LYS A 73 -4.36 -10.96 3.98
C LYS A 73 -4.16 -11.19 2.48
N SER A 74 -4.60 -10.26 1.63
CA SER A 74 -4.56 -10.42 0.18
C SER A 74 -3.13 -10.28 -0.37
N PRO A 75 -2.72 -11.09 -1.37
CA PRO A 75 -1.43 -10.94 -2.01
C PRO A 75 -1.23 -9.54 -2.58
N SER A 76 0.01 -9.07 -2.60
CA SER A 76 0.30 -7.65 -2.84
C SER A 76 -0.13 -7.09 -4.19
N ARG A 77 -0.11 -7.94 -5.21
CA ARG A 77 -0.40 -7.63 -6.61
C ARG A 77 -1.76 -8.17 -7.03
N THR A 78 -2.74 -7.99 -6.14
CA THR A 78 -4.17 -8.23 -6.38
C THR A 78 -4.91 -6.92 -6.17
N LEU A 79 -6.16 -6.81 -6.66
CA LEU A 79 -6.97 -5.63 -6.45
C LEU A 79 -7.13 -5.27 -4.96
N PRO A 80 -7.58 -6.18 -4.06
CA PRO A 80 -7.65 -5.89 -2.63
C PRO A 80 -6.28 -5.56 -2.02
N GLY A 81 -5.21 -6.24 -2.44
CA GLY A 81 -3.86 -5.98 -1.94
C GLY A 81 -3.31 -4.60 -2.33
N ALA A 82 -3.66 -4.10 -3.51
CA ALA A 82 -3.29 -2.76 -3.97
C ALA A 82 -4.08 -1.67 -3.22
N LEU A 83 -5.40 -1.85 -3.07
CA LEU A 83 -6.25 -0.94 -2.29
C LEU A 83 -5.80 -0.85 -0.82
N TRP A 84 -5.44 -1.99 -0.22
CA TRP A 84 -4.92 -2.03 1.15
C TRP A 84 -3.64 -1.20 1.31
N ARG A 85 -2.71 -1.27 0.36
CA ARG A 85 -1.48 -0.46 0.39
C ARG A 85 -1.75 1.03 0.24
N LEU A 86 -2.69 1.41 -0.63
CA LEU A 86 -3.11 2.80 -0.75
C LEU A 86 -3.71 3.32 0.56
N TYR A 87 -4.55 2.51 1.20
CA TYR A 87 -5.14 2.83 2.50
C TYR A 87 -4.07 2.96 3.60
N LEU A 88 -3.16 1.99 3.72
CA LEU A 88 -2.07 2.06 4.70
C LEU A 88 -1.15 3.25 4.47
N LEU A 89 -0.91 3.62 3.21
CA LEU A 89 -0.14 4.81 2.87
C LEU A 89 -0.86 6.07 3.34
N GLN A 90 -2.16 6.22 3.06
CA GLN A 90 -2.96 7.34 3.55
C GLN A 90 -2.91 7.43 5.09
N LEU A 91 -3.21 6.33 5.79
CA LEU A 91 -3.21 6.27 7.24
C LEU A 91 -1.84 6.65 7.83
N ALA A 92 -0.75 6.17 7.24
CA ALA A 92 0.60 6.46 7.71
C ALA A 92 1.01 7.94 7.52
N ILE A 93 0.45 8.63 6.54
CA ILE A 93 0.72 10.06 6.30
C ILE A 93 -0.13 10.94 7.22
N HIS A 94 -1.41 10.61 7.42
CA HIS A 94 -2.27 11.29 8.38
C HIS A 94 -1.78 11.13 9.84
N GLY A 95 -1.23 9.96 10.19
CA GLY A 95 -0.74 9.70 11.55
C GLY A 95 0.50 10.50 11.95
N ASP A 96 1.35 10.89 10.99
CA ASP A 96 2.52 11.73 11.24
C ASP A 96 2.91 12.54 9.98
N PRO A 97 2.14 13.61 9.67
CA PRO A 97 2.34 14.39 8.46
C PRO A 97 3.63 15.22 8.50
N HIS A 98 4.14 15.53 9.69
CA HIS A 98 5.40 16.24 9.87
C HIS A 98 6.60 15.40 9.45
N THR A 99 6.70 14.17 9.95
CA THR A 99 7.74 13.24 9.51
C THR A 99 7.59 12.94 8.02
N ALA A 100 6.35 12.77 7.54
CA ALA A 100 6.10 12.55 6.12
C ALA A 100 6.63 13.68 5.23
N ALA A 101 6.38 14.94 5.58
CA ALA A 101 6.86 16.09 4.81
C ALA A 101 8.39 16.23 4.84
N LEU A 102 9.01 16.01 6.00
CA LEU A 102 10.46 16.05 6.15
C LEU A 102 11.14 14.99 5.25
N LEU A 103 10.67 13.74 5.33
CA LEU A 103 11.19 12.67 4.51
C LEU A 103 10.93 12.92 3.03
N TYR A 104 9.78 13.49 2.67
CA TYR A 104 9.43 13.72 1.28
C TYR A 104 10.36 14.77 0.67
N GLU A 105 10.58 15.87 1.38
CA GLU A 105 11.45 16.94 0.91
C GLU A 105 12.91 16.48 0.81
N ARG A 106 13.41 15.72 1.80
CA ARG A 106 14.73 15.09 1.73
C ARG A 106 14.83 14.16 0.52
N GLY A 107 13.85 13.28 0.34
CA GLY A 107 13.81 12.34 -0.76
C GLY A 107 13.73 13.03 -2.12
N ARG A 108 12.99 14.13 -2.23
CA ARG A 108 12.85 14.93 -3.46
C ARG A 108 14.18 15.55 -3.89
N VAL A 109 14.99 15.98 -2.93
CA VAL A 109 16.32 16.54 -3.19
C VAL A 109 17.32 15.44 -3.56
N GLU A 110 17.30 14.31 -2.83
CA GLU A 110 18.33 13.27 -2.95
C GLU A 110 18.04 12.21 -4.04
N LEU A 111 16.79 12.04 -4.47
CA LEU A 111 16.42 11.08 -5.50
C LEU A 111 16.50 11.73 -6.90
N PRO A 112 17.50 11.40 -7.75
CA PRO A 112 17.61 11.93 -9.10
C PRO A 112 16.64 11.21 -10.06
N SER A 113 15.34 11.39 -9.87
CA SER A 113 14.30 10.79 -10.71
C SER A 113 13.13 11.73 -10.96
N VAL A 114 12.26 11.35 -11.89
CA VAL A 114 11.00 12.07 -12.17
C VAL A 114 9.89 11.76 -11.15
N ASP A 115 10.17 10.93 -10.13
CA ASP A 115 9.15 10.43 -9.21
C ASP A 115 8.46 11.55 -8.43
N ALA A 116 9.17 12.62 -8.07
CA ALA A 116 8.55 13.77 -7.41
C ALA A 116 7.47 14.43 -8.30
N ALA A 117 7.76 14.57 -9.60
CA ALA A 117 6.82 15.12 -10.57
C ALA A 117 5.63 14.16 -10.81
N ILE A 118 5.87 12.84 -10.85
CA ILE A 118 4.81 11.84 -10.99
C ILE A 118 3.91 11.83 -9.75
N ALA A 119 4.48 11.81 -8.54
CA ALA A 119 3.72 11.89 -7.30
C ALA A 119 2.83 13.14 -7.31
N GLY A 120 3.40 14.28 -7.70
CA GLY A 120 2.68 15.54 -7.92
C GLY A 120 2.50 16.35 -6.65
N ALA A 121 3.46 16.29 -5.72
CA ALA A 121 3.48 17.17 -4.56
C ALA A 121 3.88 18.60 -4.98
N PRO A 122 3.42 19.63 -4.25
CA PRO A 122 4.00 20.98 -4.31
C PRO A 122 5.50 20.97 -4.01
N VAL A 123 6.22 22.03 -4.40
CA VAL A 123 7.66 22.16 -4.15
C VAL A 123 7.98 23.54 -3.58
N PRO A 124 8.40 23.64 -2.31
CA PRO A 124 8.43 22.57 -1.29
C PRO A 124 7.01 22.14 -0.87
N ALA A 125 6.87 20.94 -0.29
CA ALA A 125 5.59 20.46 0.22
C ALA A 125 5.55 20.50 1.75
N ASN A 126 4.51 21.12 2.30
CA ASN A 126 4.27 21.17 3.74
C ASN A 126 3.40 19.97 4.24
N PRO A 127 3.29 19.73 5.56
CA PRO A 127 2.51 18.61 6.11
C PRO A 127 1.07 18.52 5.60
N ASP A 128 0.34 19.65 5.54
CA ASP A 128 -1.05 19.68 5.08
C ASP A 128 -1.15 19.40 3.57
N GLU A 129 -0.18 19.86 2.79
CA GLU A 129 -0.09 19.57 1.35
C GLU A 129 0.21 18.09 1.09
N LEU A 130 0.99 17.44 1.96
CA LEU A 130 1.24 16.00 1.90
C LEU A 130 -0.02 15.19 2.19
N VAL A 131 -0.80 15.61 3.18
CA VAL A 131 -2.11 15.02 3.50
C VAL A 131 -3.06 15.20 2.32
N ALA A 132 -3.20 16.42 1.80
CA ALA A 132 -4.04 16.70 0.64
C ALA A 132 -3.62 15.89 -0.60
N LEU A 133 -2.31 15.70 -0.80
CA LEU A 133 -1.79 14.89 -1.88
C LEU A 133 -2.19 13.43 -1.76
N ILE A 134 -2.00 12.80 -0.60
CA ILE A 134 -2.30 11.37 -0.44
C ILE A 134 -3.81 11.11 -0.55
N ASP A 135 -4.63 12.02 -0.05
CA ASP A 135 -6.08 11.98 -0.20
C ASP A 135 -6.51 12.15 -1.66
N ALA A 136 -5.82 13.02 -2.41
CA ALA A 136 -6.05 13.18 -3.84
C ALA A 136 -5.68 11.92 -4.63
N ILE A 137 -4.58 11.26 -4.27
CA ILE A 137 -4.18 9.98 -4.87
C ILE A 137 -5.22 8.89 -4.58
N LEU A 138 -5.65 8.74 -3.31
CA LEU A 138 -6.64 7.75 -2.94
C LEU A 138 -8.00 8.01 -3.60
N ARG A 139 -8.46 9.28 -3.61
CA ARG A 139 -9.67 9.68 -4.33
C ARG A 139 -9.55 9.41 -5.83
N GLY A 140 -8.37 9.62 -6.41
CA GLY A 140 -8.06 9.31 -7.80
C GLY A 140 -8.17 7.82 -8.11
N ALA A 141 -7.85 6.94 -7.16
CA ALA A 141 -8.03 5.49 -7.33
C ALA A 141 -9.50 5.09 -7.55
N PHE A 142 -10.42 5.79 -6.88
CA PHE A 142 -11.85 5.52 -6.98
C PHE A 142 -12.58 6.30 -8.08
N ARG A 143 -12.18 7.55 -8.37
CA ARG A 143 -12.87 8.40 -9.36
C ARG A 143 -12.14 8.54 -10.70
N GLY A 144 -10.83 8.43 -10.69
CA GLY A 144 -9.98 8.62 -11.87
C GLY A 144 -9.51 7.31 -12.48
N ASP A 145 -8.41 7.37 -13.21
CA ASP A 145 -7.70 6.17 -13.68
C ASP A 145 -6.97 5.52 -12.50
N PHE A 146 -7.34 4.27 -12.19
CA PHE A 146 -6.77 3.51 -11.08
C PHE A 146 -5.27 3.26 -11.27
N ALA A 147 -4.81 2.93 -12.49
CA ALA A 147 -3.39 2.72 -12.74
C ALA A 147 -2.59 4.02 -12.56
N VAL A 148 -3.16 5.17 -12.93
CA VAL A 148 -2.52 6.46 -12.66
C VAL A 148 -2.40 6.70 -11.16
N ALA A 149 -3.45 6.45 -10.37
CA ALA A 149 -3.36 6.58 -8.91
C ALA A 149 -2.30 5.67 -8.30
N LEU A 150 -2.21 4.42 -8.78
CA LEU A 150 -1.18 3.47 -8.35
C LEU A 150 0.24 3.93 -8.71
N ASP A 151 0.45 4.47 -9.92
CA ASP A 151 1.76 5.00 -10.32
C ASP A 151 2.17 6.23 -9.51
N ARG A 152 1.22 7.12 -9.21
CA ARG A 152 1.44 8.27 -8.33
C ARG A 152 1.83 7.84 -6.91
N ALA A 153 1.10 6.87 -6.35
CA ALA A 153 1.42 6.30 -5.04
C ALA A 153 2.78 5.59 -5.03
N ALA A 154 3.11 4.85 -6.09
CA ALA A 154 4.40 4.18 -6.21
C ALA A 154 5.57 5.18 -6.28
N ALA A 155 5.42 6.24 -7.06
CA ALA A 155 6.39 7.33 -7.15
C ALA A 155 6.56 8.04 -5.80
N PHE A 156 5.46 8.34 -5.12
CA PHE A 156 5.46 8.90 -3.77
C PHE A 156 6.26 8.01 -2.79
N CYS A 157 6.01 6.70 -2.79
CA CYS A 157 6.73 5.74 -1.97
C CYS A 157 8.24 5.72 -2.25
N ARG A 158 8.66 5.84 -3.52
CA ARG A 158 10.10 5.91 -3.87
C ARG A 158 10.76 7.17 -3.32
N VAL A 159 10.10 8.33 -3.43
CA VAL A 159 10.59 9.58 -2.86
C VAL A 159 10.71 9.45 -1.34
N GLN A 160 9.65 9.00 -0.66
CA GLN A 160 9.67 8.81 0.80
C GLN A 160 10.73 7.79 1.25
N ALA A 161 10.93 6.71 0.50
CA ALA A 161 11.95 5.71 0.80
C ALA A 161 13.36 6.32 0.69
N SER A 162 13.63 7.09 -0.37
CA SER A 162 14.90 7.80 -0.53
C SER A 162 15.15 8.74 0.65
N GLY A 163 14.15 9.54 1.04
CA GLY A 163 14.27 10.45 2.17
C GLY A 163 14.52 9.72 3.50
N ALA A 164 13.81 8.62 3.74
CA ALA A 164 14.00 7.78 4.92
C ALA A 164 15.42 7.18 4.99
N THR A 165 15.97 6.69 3.88
CA THR A 165 17.33 6.15 3.83
C THR A 165 18.37 7.22 4.12
N HIS A 166 18.33 8.38 3.44
CA HIS A 166 19.31 9.44 3.68
C HIS A 166 19.21 10.01 5.11
N THR A 167 17.99 10.14 5.63
CA THR A 167 17.79 10.57 7.02
C THR A 167 18.30 9.52 8.01
N ALA A 168 18.20 8.22 7.69
CA ALA A 168 18.76 7.16 8.52
C ALA A 168 20.28 7.27 8.59
N ASP A 169 20.95 7.49 7.45
CA ASP A 169 22.41 7.65 7.39
C ASP A 169 22.89 8.84 8.24
N ASP A 170 22.13 9.94 8.26
CA ASP A 170 22.42 11.11 9.10
C ASP A 170 22.33 10.77 10.61
N TYR A 171 21.38 9.91 10.99
CA TYR A 171 21.16 9.50 12.38
C TYR A 171 22.04 8.33 12.84
N GLU A 172 22.61 7.53 11.95
CA GLU A 172 23.42 6.34 12.28
C GLU A 172 24.51 6.62 13.33
N PRO A 173 25.28 7.73 13.27
CA PRO A 173 26.35 7.98 14.23
C PRO A 173 25.87 8.37 15.64
N THR A 174 24.66 8.93 15.78
CA THR A 174 24.18 9.54 17.03
C THR A 174 22.97 8.84 17.63
N GLU A 175 22.10 8.29 16.80
CA GLU A 175 20.81 7.68 17.15
C GLU A 175 20.57 6.37 16.35
N PRO A 176 21.39 5.32 16.54
CA PRO A 176 21.35 4.11 15.70
C PRO A 176 20.01 3.34 15.75
N SER A 177 19.29 3.41 16.87
CA SER A 177 17.93 2.84 16.95
C SER A 177 16.95 3.55 16.00
N ARG A 178 17.05 4.89 15.90
CA ARG A 178 16.23 5.68 15.00
C ARG A 178 16.60 5.46 13.54
N ALA A 179 17.90 5.33 13.24
CA ALA A 179 18.37 4.96 11.91
C ALA A 179 17.83 3.58 11.48
N THR A 180 17.77 2.61 12.39
CA THR A 180 17.17 1.28 12.15
C THR A 180 15.68 1.37 11.83
N GLU A 181 14.92 2.20 12.57
CA GLU A 181 13.49 2.44 12.32
C GLU A 181 13.26 3.06 10.94
N LEU A 182 14.05 4.09 10.58
CA LEU A 182 13.98 4.76 9.29
C LEU A 182 14.36 3.83 8.13
N THR A 183 15.38 2.99 8.30
CA THR A 183 15.77 1.98 7.30
C THR A 183 14.66 0.94 7.11
N THR A 184 14.03 0.50 8.20
CA THR A 184 12.88 -0.43 8.14
C THR A 184 11.69 0.21 7.42
N ARG A 185 11.42 1.49 7.70
CA ARG A 185 10.39 2.28 6.99
C ARG A 185 10.72 2.39 5.50
N ALA A 186 11.97 2.70 5.14
CA ALA A 186 12.42 2.79 3.76
C ALA A 186 12.22 1.47 2.99
N LEU A 187 12.53 0.33 3.61
CA LEU A 187 12.33 -1.00 3.02
C LEU A 187 10.85 -1.29 2.74
N ARG A 188 9.95 -0.95 3.68
CA ARG A 188 8.49 -1.11 3.49
C ARG A 188 7.99 -0.24 2.35
N LEU A 189 8.40 1.02 2.30
CA LEU A 189 8.01 1.97 1.24
C LEU A 189 8.53 1.53 -0.12
N SER A 190 9.78 1.05 -0.21
CA SER A 190 10.36 0.50 -1.44
C SER A 190 9.57 -0.72 -1.94
N SER A 191 9.19 -1.63 -1.03
CA SER A 191 8.33 -2.77 -1.35
C SER A 191 6.95 -2.33 -1.87
N TYR A 192 6.34 -1.32 -1.23
CA TYR A 192 5.06 -0.77 -1.69
C TYR A 192 5.18 -0.15 -3.08
N ALA A 193 6.25 0.59 -3.35
CA ALA A 193 6.48 1.15 -4.67
C ALA A 193 6.54 0.07 -5.77
N GLN A 194 7.23 -1.05 -5.50
CA GLN A 194 7.31 -2.17 -6.45
C GLN A 194 5.96 -2.84 -6.66
N ASP A 195 5.22 -3.10 -5.57
CA ASP A 195 3.90 -3.73 -5.63
C ASP A 195 2.87 -2.86 -6.36
N LEU A 196 2.85 -1.56 -6.07
CA LEU A 196 1.92 -0.60 -6.67
C LEU A 196 2.22 -0.39 -8.16
N SER A 197 3.50 -0.23 -8.55
CA SER A 197 3.89 -0.15 -9.96
C SER A 197 3.54 -1.44 -10.72
N ALA A 198 3.77 -2.61 -10.14
CA ALA A 198 3.36 -3.88 -10.76
C ALA A 198 1.83 -3.98 -10.89
N SER A 199 1.09 -3.54 -9.87
CA SER A 199 -0.38 -3.53 -9.88
C SER A 199 -0.93 -2.57 -10.93
N ALA A 200 -0.28 -1.42 -11.16
CA ALA A 200 -0.66 -0.48 -12.21
C ALA A 200 -0.51 -1.10 -13.61
N VAL A 201 0.56 -1.87 -13.83
CA VAL A 201 0.76 -2.63 -15.07
C VAL A 201 -0.31 -3.71 -15.24
N LEU A 202 -0.56 -4.52 -14.21
CA LEU A 202 -1.59 -5.56 -14.25
C LEU A 202 -2.98 -4.99 -14.49
N TRP A 203 -3.31 -3.84 -13.88
CA TRP A 203 -4.59 -3.16 -14.10
C TRP A 203 -4.78 -2.76 -15.56
N ARG A 204 -3.76 -2.16 -16.19
CA ARG A 204 -3.81 -1.77 -17.62
C ARG A 204 -3.96 -2.96 -18.56
N MET A 205 -3.58 -4.16 -18.11
CA MET A 205 -3.69 -5.40 -18.87
C MET A 205 -4.96 -6.20 -18.54
N ASP A 206 -5.88 -5.63 -17.75
CA ASP A 206 -7.07 -6.32 -17.23
C ASP A 206 -6.73 -7.64 -16.50
N ALA A 207 -5.54 -7.71 -15.90
CA ALA A 207 -4.99 -8.89 -15.23
C ALA A 207 -4.86 -8.74 -13.71
N LEU A 208 -5.26 -7.58 -13.16
CA LEU A 208 -5.32 -7.36 -11.72
C LEU A 208 -6.65 -7.89 -11.17
N SER A 209 -6.64 -9.14 -10.71
CA SER A 209 -7.74 -9.74 -9.98
C SER A 209 -7.77 -9.26 -8.55
#